data_AF-A0A235FDT6-F1
#
_entry.id   AF-A0A235FDT6-F1
#
_cell.length_a   1.000
_cell.length_b   1.000
_cell.length_c   1.000
_cell.angle_alpha   90.00
_cell.angle_beta   90.00
_cell.angle_gamma   90.00
#
_symmetry.space_group_name_H-M   'P 1'
#
loop_
_entity.id
_entity.type
_entity.pdbx_description
1 polymer ?
#
loop_
_entity_poly.entity_id
_entity_poly.type
_entity_poly.pdbx_seq_one_letter_code
_entity_poly.pdbx_strand_id
1 'polypeptide(L)'
;MRRKRLTLTIILLGILIIGIFGFSYLDKRLNGDPVHVSNTAQILKNQIEDKYDIVITDSKGFYENVIGYGATLTTEDGLTFDAWNRQTGVVDFYQEAIWTKKGLHKWGYADTFIPSVDNVHLNIGYREESPKDKHLPAKPIEDIQHHLWITIYVDLKDSFKKKKAASIEEGIFNYYQALQKDGAKEIELIVRHKDDSGSYMITRDANGIIPAIHNTEDVSERLNK
;
A
#
# COMPACT_ATOMS: atom_id res chain seq x y z
N MET A 1 -45.08 50.44 -15.16
CA MET A 1 -44.22 49.39 -15.75
C MET A 1 -42.75 49.46 -15.33
N ARG A 2 -42.08 50.63 -15.32
CA ARG A 2 -40.66 50.76 -14.91
C ARG A 2 -40.33 50.22 -13.51
N ARG A 3 -41.14 50.51 -12.48
CA ARG A 3 -40.92 50.01 -11.11
C ARG A 3 -41.00 48.48 -10.99
N LYS A 4 -41.97 47.84 -11.65
CA LYS A 4 -42.12 46.37 -11.67
C LYS A 4 -40.94 45.67 -12.37
N ARG A 5 -40.41 46.25 -13.45
CA ARG A 5 -39.21 45.73 -14.13
C ARG A 5 -37.97 45.82 -13.23
N LEU A 6 -37.78 46.96 -12.54
CA LEU A 6 -36.67 47.15 -11.60
C LEU A 6 -36.69 46.12 -10.46
N THR A 7 -37.86 45.89 -9.85
CA THR A 7 -38.01 44.88 -8.78
C THR A 7 -37.69 43.48 -9.29
N LEU A 8 -38.15 43.11 -10.50
CA LEU A 8 -37.85 41.82 -11.10
C LEU A 8 -36.34 41.63 -11.34
N THR A 9 -35.65 42.67 -11.81
CA THR A 9 -34.20 42.65 -12.03
C THR A 9 -33.43 42.47 -10.73
N ILE A 10 -33.85 43.12 -9.64
CA ILE A 10 -33.22 42.97 -8.30
C ILE A 10 -33.39 41.54 -7.77
N ILE A 11 -34.59 40.95 -7.92
CA ILE A 11 -34.85 39.57 -7.50
C ILE A 11 -33.98 38.58 -8.31
N LEU A 12 -33.88 38.76 -9.63
CA LEU A 12 -33.03 37.93 -10.49
C LEU A 12 -31.55 38.04 -10.12
N LEU A 13 -31.05 39.25 -9.82
CA LEU A 13 -29.70 39.47 -9.29
C LEU A 13 -29.50 38.78 -7.95
N GLY A 14 -30.49 38.84 -7.05
CA GLY A 14 -30.46 38.14 -5.76
C GLY A 14 -30.36 36.62 -5.92
N ILE A 15 -31.15 36.03 -6.81
CA ILE A 15 -31.09 34.58 -7.12
C ILE A 15 -29.74 34.21 -7.76
N LEU A 16 -29.21 35.05 -8.65
CA LEU A 16 -27.91 34.82 -9.28
C LEU A 16 -26.78 34.81 -8.24
N ILE A 17 -26.79 35.80 -7.34
CA ILE A 17 -25.83 35.91 -6.24
C ILE A 17 -25.94 34.69 -5.33
N ILE A 18 -27.14 34.37 -4.82
CA ILE A 18 -27.35 33.21 -3.95
C ILE A 18 -26.97 31.90 -4.66
N GLY A 19 -27.26 31.78 -5.95
CA GLY A 19 -26.87 30.63 -6.76
C GLY A 19 -25.37 30.47 -6.87
N ILE A 20 -24.63 31.53 -7.19
CA ILE A 20 -23.16 31.50 -7.32
C ILE A 20 -22.51 31.22 -5.96
N PHE A 21 -22.89 31.94 -4.91
CA PHE A 21 -22.32 31.75 -3.57
C PHE A 21 -22.74 30.42 -2.94
N GLY A 22 -24.00 30.00 -3.14
CA GLY A 22 -24.51 28.72 -2.64
C GLY A 22 -23.91 27.52 -3.34
N PHE A 23 -23.71 27.59 -4.66
CA PHE A 23 -23.03 26.54 -5.42
C PHE A 23 -21.55 26.45 -5.03
N SER A 24 -20.85 27.58 -4.91
CA SER A 24 -19.46 27.60 -4.41
C SER A 24 -19.33 27.03 -2.99
N TYR A 25 -20.29 27.33 -2.10
CA TYR A 25 -20.31 26.78 -0.75
C TYR A 25 -20.53 25.26 -0.74
N LEU A 26 -21.49 24.76 -1.54
CA LEU A 26 -21.75 23.32 -1.67
C LEU A 26 -20.55 22.59 -2.29
N ASP A 27 -19.94 23.15 -3.33
CA ASP A 27 -18.77 22.60 -4.00
C ASP A 27 -17.58 22.48 -3.01
N LYS A 28 -17.26 23.55 -2.28
CA LYS A 28 -16.21 23.51 -1.25
C LYS A 28 -16.49 22.52 -0.12
N ARG A 29 -17.76 22.34 0.25
CA ARG A 29 -18.13 21.40 1.30
C ARG A 29 -17.97 19.94 0.85
N LEU A 30 -18.24 19.66 -0.42
CA LEU A 30 -18.19 18.31 -0.99
C LEU A 30 -16.78 17.93 -1.48
N ASN A 31 -16.06 18.89 -2.06
CA ASN A 31 -14.80 18.68 -2.76
C ASN A 31 -13.60 19.34 -2.07
N GLY A 32 -13.82 20.00 -0.93
CA GLY A 32 -12.80 20.78 -0.23
C GLY A 32 -12.55 22.14 -0.87
N ASP A 33 -11.94 23.06 -0.14
CA ASP A 33 -11.45 24.31 -0.73
C ASP A 33 -10.20 24.02 -1.59
N PRO A 34 -10.20 24.29 -2.91
CA PRO A 34 -9.07 23.97 -3.78
C PRO A 34 -7.74 24.58 -3.33
N VAL A 35 -7.77 25.78 -2.73
CA VAL A 35 -6.57 26.43 -2.19
C VAL A 35 -6.07 25.64 -0.99
N HIS A 36 -6.97 25.19 -0.13
CA HIS A 36 -6.60 24.41 1.04
C HIS A 36 -6.13 22.99 0.66
N VAL A 37 -6.70 22.39 -0.38
CA VAL A 37 -6.24 21.12 -0.97
C VAL A 37 -4.79 21.25 -1.44
N SER A 38 -4.49 22.28 -2.25
CA SER A 38 -3.12 22.51 -2.75
C SER A 38 -2.14 22.82 -1.61
N ASN A 39 -2.53 23.64 -0.64
CA ASN A 39 -1.67 23.97 0.50
C ASN A 39 -1.40 22.74 1.38
N THR A 40 -2.41 21.90 1.60
CA THR A 40 -2.27 20.67 2.39
C THR A 40 -1.29 19.72 1.72
N ALA A 41 -1.33 19.59 0.39
CA ALA A 41 -0.36 18.80 -0.37
C ALA A 41 1.08 19.22 -0.10
N GLN A 42 1.36 20.52 -0.23
CA GLN A 42 2.71 21.05 0.01
C GLN A 42 3.15 20.90 1.47
N ILE A 43 2.25 21.12 2.43
CA ILE A 43 2.55 20.94 3.86
C ILE A 43 2.89 19.49 4.16
N LEU A 44 2.05 18.55 3.69
CA LEU A 44 2.26 17.12 3.91
C LEU A 44 3.54 16.62 3.23
N LYS A 45 3.82 17.08 2.01
CA LYS A 45 5.11 16.84 1.35
C LYS A 45 6.27 17.24 2.28
N ASN A 46 6.33 18.51 2.68
CA ASN A 46 7.43 19.02 3.49
C ASN A 46 7.57 18.27 4.84
N GLN A 47 6.44 17.94 5.48
CA GLN A 47 6.44 17.21 6.75
C GLN A 47 6.91 15.76 6.60
N ILE A 48 6.57 15.09 5.50
CA ILE A 48 7.05 13.73 5.22
C ILE A 48 8.54 13.73 4.91
N GLU A 49 9.00 14.67 4.08
CA GLU A 49 10.42 14.82 3.74
C GLU A 49 11.25 15.06 5.01
N ASP A 50 10.84 15.98 5.89
CA ASP A 50 11.53 16.27 7.16
C ASP A 50 11.47 15.10 8.17
N LYS A 51 10.32 14.42 8.27
CA LYS A 51 10.11 13.38 9.28
C LYS A 51 10.82 12.07 8.93
N TYR A 52 10.78 11.67 7.66
CA TYR A 52 11.19 10.34 7.21
C TYR A 52 12.45 10.34 6.34
N ASP A 53 12.99 11.51 5.99
CA ASP A 53 14.18 11.65 5.13
C ASP A 53 13.99 10.98 3.74
N ILE A 54 12.77 11.11 3.19
CA ILE A 54 12.39 10.59 1.88
C ILE A 54 12.17 11.78 0.95
N VAL A 55 12.64 11.72 -0.30
CA VAL A 55 12.40 12.76 -1.30
C VAL A 55 11.07 12.53 -2.03
N ILE A 56 10.22 13.56 -2.10
CA ILE A 56 8.92 13.51 -2.79
C ILE A 56 8.98 14.31 -4.09
N THR A 57 8.79 13.64 -5.22
CA THR A 57 8.86 14.23 -6.56
C THR A 57 7.52 14.81 -7.02
N ASP A 58 6.40 14.23 -6.60
CA ASP A 58 5.05 14.72 -6.90
C ASP A 58 4.14 14.68 -5.67
N SER A 59 3.22 15.64 -5.58
CA SER A 59 2.29 15.78 -4.47
C SER A 59 0.95 16.31 -4.96
N LYS A 60 -0.08 15.45 -4.86
CA LYS A 60 -1.44 15.76 -5.30
C LYS A 60 -2.38 15.79 -4.11
N GLY A 61 -2.86 16.98 -3.78
CA GLY A 61 -3.85 17.16 -2.71
C GLY A 61 -5.21 16.57 -3.06
N PHE A 62 -5.93 16.13 -2.04
CA PHE A 62 -7.34 15.75 -2.13
C PHE A 62 -8.13 16.14 -0.87
N TYR A 63 -9.45 16.05 -0.96
CA TYR A 63 -10.36 16.18 0.17
C TYR A 63 -11.36 15.03 0.16
N GLU A 64 -11.55 14.43 1.31
CA GLU A 64 -12.55 13.39 1.55
C GLU A 64 -13.36 13.71 2.80
N ASN A 65 -14.68 13.51 2.74
CA ASN A 65 -15.59 13.89 3.83
C ASN A 65 -15.30 13.21 5.18
N VAL A 66 -14.67 12.04 5.17
CA VAL A 66 -14.41 11.24 6.39
C VAL A 66 -13.09 11.64 7.06
N ILE A 67 -12.06 11.89 6.26
CA ILE A 67 -10.67 12.08 6.71
C ILE A 67 -10.17 13.53 6.55
N GLY A 68 -10.93 14.36 5.85
CA GLY A 68 -10.62 15.76 5.59
C GLY A 68 -9.63 15.91 4.44
N TYR A 69 -8.66 16.81 4.61
CA TYR A 69 -7.67 17.11 3.59
C TYR A 69 -6.47 16.15 3.68
N GLY A 70 -6.03 15.66 2.53
CA GLY A 70 -4.89 14.76 2.39
C GLY A 70 -4.09 15.04 1.13
N ALA A 71 -3.07 14.22 0.92
CA ALA A 71 -2.26 14.27 -0.28
C ALA A 71 -1.75 12.88 -0.66
N THR A 72 -1.85 12.58 -1.95
CA THR A 72 -1.16 11.47 -2.57
C THR A 72 0.26 11.94 -2.92
N LEU A 73 1.27 11.32 -2.32
CA LEU A 73 2.68 11.66 -2.48
C LEU A 73 3.38 10.60 -3.31
N THR A 74 4.26 11.02 -4.21
CA THR A 74 5.09 10.13 -5.03
C THR A 74 6.57 10.39 -4.73
N THR A 75 7.31 9.34 -4.43
CA THR A 75 8.74 9.38 -4.14
C THR A 75 9.60 9.41 -5.42
N GLU A 76 10.91 9.57 -5.29
CA GLU A 76 11.85 9.49 -6.42
C GLU A 76 11.88 8.10 -7.10
N ASP A 77 11.70 7.03 -6.34
CA ASP A 77 11.58 5.65 -6.85
C ASP A 77 10.18 5.31 -7.39
N GLY A 78 9.30 6.31 -7.54
CA GLY A 78 7.98 6.16 -8.15
C GLY A 78 6.92 5.51 -7.25
N LEU A 79 7.17 5.41 -5.95
CA LEU A 79 6.20 4.88 -5.00
C LEU A 79 5.17 5.93 -4.64
N THR A 80 3.90 5.58 -4.82
CA THR A 80 2.77 6.45 -4.50
C THR A 80 2.05 5.98 -3.22
N PHE A 81 1.78 6.92 -2.31
CA PHE A 81 1.04 6.66 -1.06
C PHE A 81 0.27 7.88 -0.58
N ASP A 82 -0.76 7.67 0.25
CA ASP A 82 -1.57 8.76 0.81
C ASP A 82 -1.08 9.18 2.20
N ALA A 83 -1.12 10.48 2.46
CA ALA A 83 -0.87 11.12 3.75
C ALA A 83 -2.05 12.02 4.12
N TRP A 84 -2.36 12.11 5.41
CA TRP A 84 -3.52 12.88 5.89
C TRP A 84 -3.13 13.94 6.92
N ASN A 85 -3.77 15.09 6.82
CA ASN A 85 -3.59 16.18 7.76
C ASN A 85 -4.62 16.04 8.90
N ARG A 86 -4.21 15.45 10.03
CA ARG A 86 -5.07 15.35 11.23
C ARG A 86 -4.98 16.60 12.10
N GLN A 87 -6.09 16.93 12.75
CA GLN A 87 -6.22 18.10 13.65
C GLN A 87 -5.21 18.13 14.81
N THR A 88 -4.61 16.98 15.16
CA THR A 88 -3.60 16.85 16.22
C THR A 88 -2.17 17.09 15.74
N GLY A 89 -1.96 17.49 14.48
CA GLY A 89 -0.64 17.86 13.93
C GLY A 89 0.31 16.70 13.65
N VAL A 90 -0.10 15.45 13.90
CA VAL A 90 0.67 14.27 13.53
C VAL A 90 0.22 13.83 12.14
N VAL A 91 1.13 13.95 11.16
CA VAL A 91 0.99 13.22 9.90
C VAL A 91 1.08 11.74 10.22
N ASP A 92 -0.07 11.08 10.16
CA ASP A 92 -0.18 9.64 10.19
C ASP A 92 0.10 9.17 8.77
N PHE A 93 1.25 8.53 8.58
CA PHE A 93 1.66 7.93 7.33
C PHE A 93 1.93 6.45 7.60
N TYR A 94 1.32 5.59 6.79
CA TYR A 94 1.40 4.15 6.94
C TYR A 94 2.75 3.68 6.37
N GLN A 95 3.78 3.60 7.21
CA GLN A 95 5.13 3.19 6.80
C GLN A 95 5.12 1.82 6.13
N GLU A 96 4.23 0.96 6.59
CA GLU A 96 3.96 -0.36 6.04
C GLU A 96 3.54 -0.29 4.56
N ALA A 97 2.87 0.78 4.10
CA ALA A 97 2.53 0.96 2.70
C ALA A 97 3.77 1.20 1.83
N ILE A 98 4.73 2.03 2.27
CA ILE A 98 5.99 2.22 1.55
C ILE A 98 6.76 0.90 1.50
N TRP A 99 6.89 0.19 2.62
CA TRP A 99 7.61 -1.09 2.61
C TRP A 99 6.88 -2.14 1.78
N THR A 100 5.54 -2.18 1.84
CA THR A 100 4.75 -3.08 0.99
C THR A 100 5.10 -2.85 -0.47
N LYS A 101 5.18 -1.59 -0.90
CA LYS A 101 5.56 -1.24 -2.27
C LYS A 101 7.02 -1.58 -2.59
N LYS A 102 7.96 -1.22 -1.71
CA LYS A 102 9.40 -1.56 -1.87
C LYS A 102 9.61 -3.06 -1.98
N GLY A 103 8.97 -3.82 -1.09
CA GLY A 103 9.04 -5.27 -1.05
C GLY A 103 8.36 -5.93 -2.25
N LEU A 104 7.23 -5.42 -2.72
CA LEU A 104 6.62 -5.91 -3.98
C LEU A 104 7.48 -5.60 -5.19
N HIS A 105 8.08 -4.41 -5.27
CA HIS A 105 9.01 -4.09 -6.36
C HIS A 105 10.24 -5.01 -6.33
N LYS A 106 10.75 -5.32 -5.14
CA LYS A 106 11.95 -6.12 -4.99
C LYS A 106 11.71 -7.62 -5.11
N TRP A 107 10.63 -8.14 -4.54
CA TRP A 107 10.38 -9.57 -4.35
C TRP A 107 9.07 -10.04 -4.97
N GLY A 108 8.21 -9.17 -5.50
CA GLY A 108 6.87 -9.52 -5.98
C GLY A 108 6.80 -10.26 -7.32
N TYR A 109 7.87 -10.92 -7.77
CA TYR A 109 8.03 -11.51 -9.11
C TYR A 109 7.74 -13.02 -9.17
N ALA A 110 6.92 -13.54 -8.25
CA ALA A 110 6.64 -14.98 -8.12
C ALA A 110 6.10 -15.65 -9.39
N ASP A 111 5.42 -14.88 -10.26
CA ASP A 111 4.89 -15.30 -11.55
C ASP A 111 5.95 -15.74 -12.57
N THR A 112 7.21 -15.35 -12.35
CA THR A 112 8.36 -15.80 -13.15
C THR A 112 8.70 -17.28 -12.91
N PHE A 113 8.29 -17.84 -11.77
CA PHE A 113 8.68 -19.17 -11.32
C PHE A 113 7.48 -20.10 -11.09
N ILE A 114 6.41 -19.58 -10.50
CA ILE A 114 5.23 -20.36 -10.12
C ILE A 114 4.19 -20.27 -11.23
N PRO A 115 3.72 -21.41 -11.79
CA PRO A 115 2.73 -21.38 -12.85
C PRO A 115 1.35 -20.93 -12.33
N SER A 116 0.57 -20.27 -13.19
CA SER A 116 -0.80 -19.85 -12.90
C SER A 116 -0.96 -18.82 -11.76
N VAL A 117 0.04 -17.97 -11.50
CA VAL A 117 -0.12 -16.85 -10.55
C VAL A 117 -1.19 -15.88 -11.05
N ASP A 118 -2.11 -15.52 -10.15
CA ASP A 118 -3.13 -14.49 -10.31
C ASP A 118 -2.66 -13.15 -9.74
N ASN A 119 -2.18 -13.19 -8.50
CA ASN A 119 -1.78 -12.00 -7.76
C ASN A 119 -0.64 -12.31 -6.80
N VAL A 120 0.21 -11.31 -6.55
CA VAL A 120 1.22 -11.33 -5.49
C VAL A 120 0.95 -10.13 -4.59
N HIS A 121 0.78 -10.37 -3.30
CA HIS A 121 0.66 -9.32 -2.31
C HIS A 121 1.63 -9.55 -1.15
N LEU A 122 1.94 -8.46 -0.46
CA LEU A 122 2.89 -8.46 0.63
C LEU A 122 2.17 -7.91 1.85
N ASN A 123 2.27 -8.63 2.96
CA ASN A 123 1.90 -8.11 4.26
C ASN A 123 3.19 -7.77 5.01
N ILE A 124 3.25 -6.54 5.52
CA ILE A 124 4.39 -6.06 6.31
C ILE A 124 3.87 -5.45 7.60
N GLY A 125 4.47 -5.86 8.71
CA GLY A 125 4.31 -5.22 10.01
C GLY A 125 5.66 -5.00 10.67
N TYR A 126 5.68 -4.19 11.72
CA TYR A 126 6.83 -4.13 12.62
C TYR A 126 6.91 -5.37 13.50
N ARG A 127 8.13 -5.85 13.75
CA ARG A 127 8.36 -6.78 14.86
C ARG A 127 8.20 -6.05 16.19
N GLU A 128 7.64 -6.73 17.19
CA GLU A 128 7.33 -6.13 18.49
C GLU A 128 8.59 -5.54 19.18
N GLU A 129 9.72 -6.22 19.02
CA GLU A 129 11.02 -5.88 19.58
C GLU A 129 11.77 -4.78 18.81
N SER A 130 11.29 -4.37 17.63
CA SER A 130 12.04 -3.46 16.77
C SER A 130 11.80 -1.99 17.12
N PRO A 131 12.87 -1.17 17.18
CA PRO A 131 12.72 0.26 17.38
C PRO A 131 11.97 0.87 16.19
N LYS A 132 10.93 1.65 16.48
CA LYS A 132 10.20 2.44 15.46
C LYS A 132 11.03 3.67 15.06
N ASP A 133 12.13 3.43 14.37
CA ASP A 133 13.00 4.49 13.85
C ASP A 133 12.36 5.12 12.61
N LYS A 134 12.13 6.44 12.70
CA LYS A 134 11.53 7.23 11.64
C LYS A 134 12.39 7.32 10.37
N HIS A 135 13.67 6.98 10.42
CA HIS A 135 14.55 7.03 9.25
C HIS A 135 14.58 5.71 8.46
N LEU A 136 13.98 4.63 8.95
CA LEU A 136 13.94 3.34 8.25
C LEU A 136 13.24 3.38 6.88
N PRO A 137 12.14 4.15 6.67
CA PRO A 137 11.49 4.25 5.37
C PRO A 137 12.40 4.75 4.24
N ALA A 138 13.46 5.50 4.51
CA ALA A 138 14.40 5.96 3.48
C ALA A 138 15.34 4.84 2.98
N LYS A 139 15.57 3.80 3.78
CA LYS A 139 16.50 2.73 3.45
C LYS A 139 15.91 1.72 2.44
N PRO A 140 16.76 0.96 1.71
CA PRO A 140 16.35 -0.23 0.99
C PRO A 140 15.65 -1.24 1.91
N ILE A 141 14.69 -2.00 1.39
CA ILE A 141 13.91 -2.94 2.22
C ILE A 141 14.78 -4.07 2.77
N GLU A 142 15.81 -4.46 2.03
CA GLU A 142 16.78 -5.49 2.39
C GLU A 142 17.58 -5.12 3.64
N ASP A 143 17.85 -3.83 3.84
CA ASP A 143 18.62 -3.33 4.98
C ASP A 143 17.79 -3.28 6.26
N ILE A 144 16.47 -3.23 6.14
CA ILE A 144 15.53 -3.07 7.27
C ILE A 144 14.65 -4.30 7.51
N GLN A 145 14.73 -5.33 6.65
CA GLN A 145 13.87 -6.52 6.73
C GLN A 145 13.91 -7.22 8.11
N HIS A 146 15.02 -7.11 8.83
CA HIS A 146 15.17 -7.67 10.17
C HIS A 146 14.34 -6.93 11.24
N HIS A 147 13.89 -5.70 10.94
CA HIS A 147 12.95 -4.95 11.77
C HIS A 147 11.47 -5.27 11.47
N LEU A 148 11.23 -5.99 10.39
CA LEU A 148 9.91 -6.19 9.81
C LEU A 148 9.49 -7.66 9.91
N TRP A 149 8.20 -7.87 10.11
CA TRP A 149 7.55 -9.15 9.83
C TRP A 149 7.02 -9.05 8.41
N ILE A 150 7.53 -9.89 7.51
CA ILE A 150 7.24 -9.85 6.07
C ILE A 150 6.68 -11.20 5.64
N THR A 151 5.50 -11.18 5.03
CA THR A 151 4.84 -12.34 4.45
C THR A 151 4.46 -12.05 3.01
N ILE A 152 5.03 -12.80 2.07
CA ILE A 152 4.64 -12.80 0.66
C ILE A 152 3.51 -13.80 0.49
N TYR A 153 2.42 -13.33 -0.10
CA TYR A 153 1.31 -14.18 -0.51
C TYR A 153 1.24 -14.24 -2.04
N VAL A 154 1.13 -15.45 -2.56
CA VAL A 154 0.99 -15.72 -3.99
C VAL A 154 -0.33 -16.45 -4.20
N ASP A 155 -1.28 -15.79 -4.87
CA ASP A 155 -2.57 -16.37 -5.18
C ASP A 155 -2.53 -17.00 -6.56
N LEU A 156 -3.02 -18.23 -6.69
CA LEU A 156 -3.08 -18.97 -7.95
C LEU A 156 -4.47 -18.90 -8.57
N LYS A 157 -4.53 -18.78 -9.89
CA LYS A 157 -5.77 -18.77 -10.70
C LYS A 157 -6.56 -20.08 -10.60
N ASP A 158 -5.86 -21.18 -10.35
CA ASP A 158 -6.41 -22.54 -10.41
C ASP A 158 -6.62 -23.12 -9.01
N SER A 159 -7.75 -23.81 -8.82
CA SER A 159 -7.96 -24.69 -7.65
C SER A 159 -6.95 -25.84 -7.64
N PHE A 160 -6.70 -26.43 -6.47
CA PHE A 160 -5.73 -27.50 -6.29
C PHE A 160 -6.04 -28.71 -7.20
N LYS A 161 -4.99 -29.18 -7.89
CA LYS A 161 -5.05 -30.36 -8.75
C LYS A 161 -3.78 -31.17 -8.51
N LYS A 162 -3.92 -32.40 -8.00
CA LYS A 162 -2.80 -33.30 -7.71
C LYS A 162 -1.81 -33.44 -8.89
N LYS A 163 -2.31 -33.46 -10.13
CA LYS A 163 -1.47 -33.55 -11.34
C LYS A 163 -0.59 -32.31 -11.61
N LYS A 164 -0.87 -31.16 -10.99
CA LYS A 164 -0.11 -29.91 -11.12
C LYS A 164 0.80 -29.65 -9.91
N ALA A 165 0.63 -30.39 -8.81
CA ALA A 165 1.30 -30.13 -7.53
C ALA A 165 2.82 -30.09 -7.67
N ALA A 166 3.43 -31.10 -8.30
CA ALA A 166 4.89 -31.17 -8.48
C ALA A 166 5.48 -29.94 -9.20
N SER A 167 4.81 -29.44 -10.26
CA SER A 167 5.27 -28.26 -10.98
C SER A 167 5.12 -26.97 -10.17
N ILE A 168 4.11 -26.90 -9.30
CA ILE A 168 3.91 -25.76 -8.39
C ILE A 168 4.97 -25.80 -7.29
N GLU A 169 5.22 -26.96 -6.68
CA GLU A 169 6.24 -27.16 -5.64
C GLU A 169 7.64 -26.82 -6.15
N GLU A 170 7.98 -27.25 -7.37
CA GLU A 170 9.24 -26.87 -8.03
C GLU A 170 9.34 -25.35 -8.27
N GLY A 171 8.25 -24.72 -8.74
CA GLY A 171 8.18 -23.27 -8.90
C GLY A 171 8.37 -22.52 -7.58
N ILE A 172 7.72 -22.99 -6.50
CA ILE A 172 7.83 -22.41 -5.16
C ILE A 172 9.26 -22.54 -4.64
N PHE A 173 9.87 -23.73 -4.77
CA PHE A 173 11.25 -23.95 -4.37
C PHE A 173 12.20 -23.00 -5.10
N ASN A 174 12.10 -22.91 -6.43
CA ASN A 174 12.96 -22.04 -7.23
C ASN A 174 12.78 -20.57 -6.89
N TYR A 175 11.54 -20.13 -6.70
CA TYR A 175 11.23 -18.78 -6.26
C TYR A 175 11.82 -18.48 -4.88
N TYR A 176 11.66 -19.40 -3.92
CA TYR A 176 12.22 -19.23 -2.58
C TYR A 176 13.75 -19.13 -2.61
N GLN A 177 14.43 -19.95 -3.43
CA GLN A 177 15.87 -19.84 -3.64
C GLN A 177 16.28 -18.49 -4.26
N ALA A 178 15.47 -17.95 -5.18
CA ALA A 178 15.71 -16.63 -5.76
C ALA A 178 15.56 -15.53 -4.71
N LEU A 179 14.51 -15.59 -3.87
CA LEU A 179 14.32 -14.68 -2.75
C LEU A 179 15.55 -14.67 -1.83
N GLN A 180 16.05 -15.84 -1.41
CA GLN A 180 17.23 -15.92 -0.55
C GLN A 180 18.48 -15.28 -1.20
N LYS A 181 18.68 -15.48 -2.51
CA LYS A 181 19.79 -14.86 -3.26
C LYS A 181 19.66 -13.35 -3.36
N ASP A 182 18.43 -12.85 -3.45
CA ASP A 182 18.09 -11.42 -3.48
C ASP A 182 18.07 -10.78 -2.09
N GLY A 183 18.52 -11.52 -1.07
CA GLY A 183 18.68 -11.03 0.29
C GLY A 183 17.42 -11.08 1.13
N ALA A 184 16.31 -11.69 0.69
CA ALA A 184 15.10 -11.88 1.47
C ALA A 184 15.29 -12.94 2.58
N LYS A 185 15.88 -12.53 3.71
CA LYS A 185 16.09 -13.38 4.87
C LYS A 185 14.86 -13.36 5.77
N GLU A 186 14.50 -14.53 6.30
CA GLU A 186 13.39 -14.69 7.25
C GLU A 186 12.01 -14.22 6.74
N ILE A 187 11.80 -14.24 5.42
CA ILE A 187 10.51 -13.89 4.82
C ILE A 187 9.60 -15.13 4.77
N GLU A 188 8.36 -14.95 5.17
CA GLU A 188 7.33 -16.00 5.04
C GLU A 188 6.77 -16.01 3.61
N LEU A 189 6.49 -17.20 3.09
CA LEU A 189 5.88 -17.38 1.77
C LEU A 189 4.65 -18.27 1.89
N ILE A 190 3.49 -17.76 1.48
CA ILE A 190 2.22 -18.48 1.48
C ILE A 190 1.68 -18.49 0.05
N VAL A 191 1.53 -19.68 -0.53
CA VAL A 191 1.00 -19.84 -1.90
C VAL A 191 -0.36 -20.51 -1.83
N ARG A 192 -1.41 -19.83 -2.30
CA ARG A 192 -2.81 -20.23 -2.12
C ARG A 192 -3.46 -20.58 -3.44
N HIS A 193 -4.18 -21.70 -3.47
CA HIS A 193 -5.03 -22.05 -4.59
C HIS A 193 -6.34 -21.28 -4.55
N LYS A 194 -6.94 -21.12 -5.74
CA LYS A 194 -8.28 -20.54 -5.87
C LYS A 194 -9.31 -21.31 -5.03
N ASP A 195 -10.29 -20.58 -4.50
CA ASP A 195 -11.42 -21.09 -3.71
C ASP A 195 -10.96 -21.88 -2.47
N ASP A 196 -9.82 -21.49 -1.88
CA ASP A 196 -9.22 -22.09 -0.67
C ASP A 196 -9.02 -23.61 -0.76
N SER A 197 -8.87 -24.13 -1.98
CA SER A 197 -8.77 -25.57 -2.25
C SER A 197 -7.42 -26.20 -1.86
N GLY A 198 -6.47 -25.39 -1.36
CA GLY A 198 -5.18 -25.83 -0.84
C GLY A 198 -4.18 -24.67 -0.73
N SER A 199 -3.14 -24.85 0.09
CA SER A 199 -2.06 -23.86 0.22
C SER A 199 -0.73 -24.49 0.60
N TYR A 200 0.36 -23.86 0.18
CA TYR A 200 1.72 -24.14 0.59
C TYR A 200 2.21 -23.03 1.52
N MET A 201 2.96 -23.38 2.56
CA MET A 201 3.38 -22.43 3.59
C MET A 201 4.83 -22.67 4.00
N ILE A 202 5.67 -21.65 3.80
CA ILE A 202 7.01 -21.53 4.40
C ILE A 202 6.89 -20.40 5.42
N THR A 203 6.59 -20.78 6.67
CA THR A 203 6.35 -19.85 7.78
C THR A 203 7.23 -20.20 8.97
N ARG A 204 7.31 -19.30 9.95
CA ARG A 204 8.07 -19.55 11.18
C ARG A 204 7.52 -20.78 11.92
N ASP A 205 8.41 -21.56 12.50
CA ASP A 205 8.06 -22.70 13.35
C ASP A 205 7.65 -22.25 14.77
N ALA A 206 7.43 -23.21 15.67
CA ALA A 206 7.07 -22.93 17.06
C ALA A 206 8.13 -22.14 17.85
N ASN A 207 9.37 -22.06 17.34
CA ASN A 207 10.47 -21.31 17.92
C ASN A 207 10.67 -19.93 17.24
N GLY A 208 9.82 -19.58 16.27
CA GLY A 208 9.91 -18.32 15.53
C GLY A 208 10.92 -18.35 14.37
N ILE A 209 11.40 -19.51 13.95
CA ILE A 209 12.46 -19.66 12.93
C ILE A 209 11.85 -20.13 11.60
N ILE A 210 12.22 -19.51 10.48
CA ILE A 210 11.86 -20.01 9.15
C ILE A 210 12.60 -21.33 8.88
N PRO A 211 11.90 -22.42 8.53
CA PRO A 211 12.56 -23.70 8.27
C PRO A 211 13.51 -23.60 7.08
N ALA A 212 14.60 -24.37 7.14
CA ALA A 212 15.52 -24.49 6.02
C ALA A 212 14.85 -25.27 4.88
N ILE A 213 14.87 -24.71 3.67
CA ILE A 213 14.32 -25.34 2.46
C ILE A 213 15.50 -25.68 1.54
N HIS A 214 15.82 -26.96 1.42
CA HIS A 214 16.95 -27.47 0.66
C HIS A 214 16.55 -28.08 -0.69
N ASN A 215 15.33 -28.59 -0.79
CA ASN A 215 14.79 -29.23 -1.98
C ASN A 215 13.27 -29.00 -2.14
N THR A 216 12.69 -29.60 -3.17
CA THR A 216 11.26 -29.54 -3.47
C THR A 216 10.39 -30.27 -2.45
N GLU A 217 10.90 -31.35 -1.87
CA GLU A 217 10.20 -32.15 -0.87
C GLU A 217 9.93 -31.33 0.40
N ASP A 218 10.85 -30.43 0.77
CA ASP A 218 10.72 -29.52 1.92
C ASP A 218 9.58 -28.50 1.73
N VAL A 219 9.20 -28.18 0.49
CA VAL A 219 8.02 -27.35 0.19
C VAL A 219 6.74 -28.16 0.36
N SER A 220 6.80 -29.45 0.03
CA SER A 220 5.65 -30.35 -0.04
C SER A 220 5.28 -31.00 1.30
N GLU A 221 6.11 -30.87 2.34
CA GLU A 221 6.20 -31.88 3.40
C GLU A 221 4.89 -32.13 4.19
N ARG A 222 3.87 -31.26 4.11
CA ARG A 222 2.56 -31.43 4.80
C ARG A 222 1.33 -30.82 4.11
N LEU A 223 1.08 -31.04 2.82
CA LEU A 223 -0.31 -30.95 2.34
C LEU A 223 -1.12 -32.15 2.90
N ASN A 224 -1.68 -31.99 4.11
CA ASN A 224 -2.45 -32.95 4.94
C ASN A 224 -1.66 -33.65 6.07
N LYS A 225 -1.34 -32.93 7.15
CA LYS A 225 -1.33 -33.53 8.49
C LYS A 225 -2.17 -32.68 9.44
#